data_AF-A0A511V3D5-F1
#
_entry.id   AF-A0A511V3D5-F1
#
_cell.length_a   1.000
_cell.length_b   1.000
_cell.length_c   1.000
_cell.angle_alpha   90.00
_cell.angle_beta   90.00
_cell.angle_gamma   90.00
#
_symmetry.space_group_name_H-M   'P 1'
#
loop_
_entity.id
_entity.type
_entity.pdbx_description
1 polymer ?
#
loop_
_entity_poly.entity_id
_entity_poly.type
_entity_poly.pdbx_seq_one_letter_code
_entity_poly.pdbx_strand_id
1 'polypeptide(L)'
;MEFFCPPCQKIIDDSHPLCHKAQAWFHEADGKKLWRIRQLNQYAYQYVTDEEYAHLYVGNPIVLSEARCWSRFDGRSCTGIDSRGERTSIFE
;
A
#
# COMPACT_ATOMS: atom_id res chain seq x y z
N MET A 1 11.97 -0.78 5.80
CA MET A 1 11.01 0.09 5.09
C MET A 1 9.95 0.56 6.07
N GLU A 2 9.65 1.85 6.14
CA GLU A 2 8.60 2.40 7.00
C GLU A 2 7.31 2.65 6.21
N PHE A 3 6.16 2.27 6.75
CA PHE A 3 4.87 2.54 6.14
C PHE A 3 3.79 2.84 7.17
N PHE A 4 2.78 3.59 6.76
CA PHE A 4 1.58 3.83 7.54
C PHE A 4 0.69 2.60 7.50
N CYS A 5 0.31 2.11 8.67
CA CYS A 5 -0.81 1.19 8.81
C CYS A 5 -2.10 1.90 8.37
N PRO A 6 -2.80 1.44 7.31
CA PRO A 6 -3.97 2.14 6.79
C PRO A 6 -5.05 2.45 7.85
N PRO A 7 -5.43 1.51 8.73
CA PRO A 7 -6.43 1.78 9.77
C PRO A 7 -5.89 2.49 11.02
N CYS A 8 -4.61 2.33 11.36
CA CYS A 8 -4.06 2.91 12.59
C CYS A 8 -3.45 4.29 12.39
N GLN A 9 -3.09 4.66 11.16
CA GLN A 9 -2.33 5.87 10.82
C GLN A 9 -1.02 5.98 11.65
N LYS A 10 -0.50 4.84 12.11
CA LYS A 10 0.76 4.70 12.82
C LYS A 10 1.80 4.15 11.88
N ILE A 11 3.04 4.57 12.09
CA ILE A 11 4.17 4.11 11.30
C ILE A 11 4.62 2.76 11.86
N ILE A 12 4.75 1.81 10.95
CA ILE A 12 5.26 0.46 11.17
C ILE A 12 6.51 0.33 10.32
N ASP A 13 7.54 -0.27 10.87
CA ASP A 13 8.73 -0.66 10.12
C ASP A 13 8.70 -2.17 9.82
N ASP A 14 9.59 -2.61 8.95
CA ASP A 14 9.83 -4.01 8.62
C ASP A 14 10.42 -4.84 9.78
N SER A 15 10.80 -4.19 10.88
CA SER A 15 11.32 -4.88 12.07
C SER A 15 10.21 -5.43 12.97
N HIS A 16 8.96 -4.99 12.78
CA HIS A 16 7.82 -5.44 13.57
C HIS A 16 6.78 -6.19 12.73
N PRO A 17 6.11 -7.22 13.30
CA PRO A 17 4.99 -7.87 12.64
C PRO A 17 3.87 -6.85 12.38
N LEU A 18 3.20 -7.01 11.23
CA LEU A 18 2.00 -6.25 10.90
C LEU A 18 1.00 -6.30 12.04
N CYS A 19 0.50 -5.14 12.47
CA CYS A 19 -0.57 -5.13 13.47
C CYS A 19 -1.84 -5.79 12.90
N HIS A 20 -2.65 -6.38 13.77
CA HIS A 20 -3.87 -7.10 13.37
C HIS A 20 -4.81 -6.31 12.45
N LYS A 21 -4.88 -4.98 12.64
CA LYS A 21 -5.71 -4.12 11.78
C LYS A 21 -5.11 -3.97 10.38
N ALA A 22 -3.78 -3.84 10.27
CA ALA A 22 -3.11 -3.82 8.97
C ALA A 22 -3.34 -5.14 8.23
N GLN A 23 -3.20 -6.27 8.93
CA GLN A 23 -3.45 -7.61 8.36
C GLN A 23 -4.90 -7.75 7.88
N ALA A 24 -5.87 -7.33 8.69
CA ALA A 24 -7.29 -7.34 8.30
C ALA A 24 -7.54 -6.49 7.05
N TRP A 25 -6.97 -5.27 6.99
CA TRP A 25 -7.09 -4.41 5.82
C TRP A 25 -6.47 -5.03 4.57
N PHE A 26 -5.29 -5.65 4.67
CA PHE A 26 -4.69 -6.35 3.53
C PHE A 26 -5.53 -7.56 3.10
N HIS A 27 -6.17 -8.24 4.05
CA HIS A 27 -7.11 -9.33 3.74
C HIS A 27 -8.35 -8.82 3.00
N GLU A 28 -8.88 -7.65 3.37
CA GLU A 28 -10.00 -7.00 2.68
C GLU A 28 -9.63 -6.46 1.29
N ALA A 29 -8.36 -6.13 1.09
CA ALA A 29 -7.81 -5.71 -0.20
C ALA A 29 -7.52 -6.89 -1.15
N ASP A 30 -7.75 -8.14 -0.73
CA ASP A 30 -7.51 -9.33 -1.55
C ASP A 30 -8.26 -9.27 -2.89
N GLY A 31 -7.55 -9.62 -3.96
CA GLY A 31 -8.03 -9.53 -5.34
C GLY A 31 -8.06 -8.11 -5.92
N LYS A 32 -7.95 -7.05 -5.10
CA LYS A 32 -7.94 -5.66 -5.58
C LYS A 32 -6.58 -5.27 -6.18
N LYS A 33 -6.57 -4.13 -6.86
CA LYS A 33 -5.32 -3.45 -7.21
C LYS A 33 -4.86 -2.61 -6.02
N LEU A 34 -3.62 -2.83 -5.61
CA LEU A 34 -2.99 -2.14 -4.50
C LEU A 34 -1.93 -1.18 -5.02
N TRP A 35 -1.87 0.00 -4.42
CA TRP A 35 -0.85 1.00 -4.64
C TRP A 35 -0.02 1.17 -3.38
N ARG A 36 1.31 1.23 -3.55
CA ARG A 36 2.24 1.75 -2.55
C ARG A 36 2.72 3.10 -3.03
N ILE A 37 2.39 4.15 -2.29
CA ILE A 37 2.72 5.52 -2.66
C ILE A 37 3.54 6.18 -1.55
N ARG A 38 4.31 7.18 -1.90
CA ARG A 38 4.98 8.08 -0.95
C ARG A 38 4.85 9.51 -1.45
N GLN A 39 4.35 10.40 -0.60
CA GLN A 39 4.23 11.82 -0.95
C GLN A 39 5.61 12.50 -0.92
N LEU A 40 5.77 13.63 -1.62
CA LEU A 40 7.07 14.31 -1.79
C LEU A 40 7.73 14.73 -0.45
N ASN A 41 6.95 14.93 0.60
CA ASN A 41 7.42 15.38 1.92
C ASN A 41 7.13 14.36 3.05
N GLN A 42 6.85 13.11 2.70
CA GLN A 42 6.60 12.04 3.68
C GLN A 42 7.68 10.97 3.54
N TYR A 43 8.16 10.46 4.67
CA TYR A 43 9.18 9.41 4.69
C TYR A 43 8.58 8.01 4.60
N ALA A 44 7.47 7.77 5.31
CA ALA A 44 6.79 6.48 5.32
C ALA A 44 5.89 6.30 4.08
N TYR A 45 5.86 5.08 3.57
CA TYR A 45 4.96 4.67 2.48
C TYR A 45 3.52 4.57 2.96
N GLN A 46 2.57 4.74 2.04
CA GLN A 46 1.15 4.51 2.27
C GLN A 46 0.65 3.43 1.30
N TYR A 47 -0.20 2.55 1.81
CA TYR A 47 -0.92 1.58 1.00
C TYR A 47 -2.36 2.03 0.80
N VAL A 48 -2.82 1.99 -0.44
CA VAL A 48 -4.18 2.32 -0.82
C VAL A 48 -4.64 1.41 -1.95
N THR A 49 -5.93 1.10 -1.98
CA THR A 49 -6.61 0.48 -3.12
C THR A 49 -6.80 1.51 -4.24
N ASP A 50 -7.16 1.05 -5.43
CA ASP A 50 -7.49 1.94 -6.57
C ASP A 50 -8.65 2.90 -6.23
N GLU A 51 -9.64 2.42 -5.47
CA GLU A 51 -10.79 3.20 -4.98
C GLU A 51 -10.33 4.33 -4.04
N GLU A 52 -9.53 4.00 -3.03
CA GLU A 52 -8.98 4.98 -2.09
C GLU A 52 -8.02 5.97 -2.78
N TYR A 53 -7.22 5.49 -3.74
CA TYR A 53 -6.35 6.35 -4.54
C TYR A 53 -7.15 7.38 -5.35
N ALA A 54 -8.26 6.96 -5.96
CA ALA A 54 -9.16 7.87 -6.66
C ALA A 54 -9.72 8.93 -5.71
N HIS A 55 -10.11 8.55 -4.49
CA HIS A 55 -10.59 9.49 -3.47
C HIS A 55 -9.53 10.49 -3.01
N LEU A 56 -8.25 10.10 -2.93
CA LEU A 56 -7.15 11.02 -2.58
C LEU A 56 -6.97 12.14 -3.62
N TYR A 57 -7.30 11.87 -4.88
CA TYR A 57 -7.19 12.85 -5.97
C TYR A 57 -8.37 13.83 -6.03
N VAL A 58 -9.53 13.45 -5.50
CA VAL A 58 -10.74 14.30 -5.56
C VAL A 58 -10.59 15.49 -4.61
N GLY A 59 -10.08 16.59 -5.15
CA GLY A 59 -10.09 17.90 -4.48
C GLY A 59 -8.74 18.61 -4.43
N ASN A 60 -7.63 17.87 -4.43
CA ASN A 60 -6.28 18.44 -4.46
C ASN A 60 -5.29 17.49 -5.17
N PRO A 61 -4.48 18.00 -6.13
CA PRO A 61 -3.40 17.21 -6.70
C PRO A 61 -2.40 16.78 -5.62
N ILE A 62 -2.14 15.48 -5.53
CA ILE A 62 -1.08 14.93 -4.68
C ILE A 62 0.22 14.86 -5.47
N VAL A 63 1.33 15.30 -4.86
CA VAL A 63 2.68 15.17 -5.45
C VAL A 63 3.37 13.99 -4.79
N LEU A 64 3.70 12.97 -5.59
CA LEU A 64 4.32 11.74 -5.13
C LEU A 64 5.83 11.75 -5.42
N SER A 65 6.63 11.31 -4.46
CA SER A 65 8.03 10.97 -4.67
C SER A 65 8.19 9.55 -5.23
N GLU A 66 7.26 8.65 -4.91
CA GLU A 66 7.26 7.28 -5.40
C GLU A 66 5.83 6.74 -5.52
N ALA A 67 5.59 5.93 -6.55
CA ALA A 67 4.35 5.17 -6.72
C ALA A 67 4.66 3.82 -7.38
N ARG A 68 4.20 2.73 -6.77
CA ARG A 68 4.20 1.38 -7.34
C ARG A 68 2.79 0.79 -7.21
N CYS A 69 2.44 -0.13 -8.12
CA CYS A 69 1.17 -0.84 -8.05
C CYS A 69 1.34 -2.34 -8.26
N TRP A 70 0.42 -3.08 -7.65
CA TRP A 70 0.29 -4.51 -7.78
C TRP A 70 -1.16 -4.85 -8.14
N SER A 71 -1.34 -5.59 -9.22
CA SER A 71 -2.62 -6.17 -9.62
C SER A 71 -2.76 -7.59 -9.06
N ARG A 72 -3.99 -8.10 -8.95
CA ARG A 72 -4.27 -9.44 -8.38
C ARG A 72 -3.56 -9.66 -7.04
N PHE A 73 -3.68 -8.67 -6.16
CA PHE A 73 -3.09 -8.70 -4.83
C PHE A 73 -3.63 -9.90 -4.03
N ASP A 74 -2.75 -10.60 -3.33
CA ASP A 74 -3.06 -11.67 -2.40
C ASP A 74 -2.77 -11.18 -0.98
N GLY A 75 -3.83 -10.93 -0.22
CA GLY A 75 -3.76 -10.40 1.13
C GLY A 75 -3.18 -11.38 2.15
N ARG A 76 -3.11 -12.68 1.83
CA ARG A 76 -2.53 -13.70 2.71
C ARG A 76 -1.01 -13.72 2.61
N SER A 77 -0.48 -13.61 1.40
CA SER A 77 0.97 -13.59 1.15
C SER A 77 1.56 -12.18 1.07
N CYS A 78 0.71 -11.14 1.04
CA CYS A 78 1.11 -9.76 0.77
C CYS A 78 1.92 -9.63 -0.54
N THR A 79 1.51 -10.38 -1.56
CA THR A 79 2.14 -10.36 -2.89
C THR A 79 1.13 -9.96 -3.96
N GLY A 80 1.61 -9.46 -5.10
CA GLY A 80 0.77 -9.23 -6.26
C GLY A 80 1.60 -9.15 -7.52
N ILE A 81 0.96 -8.88 -8.66
CA ILE A 81 1.62 -8.75 -9.95
C ILE A 81 2.01 -7.29 -10.18
N ASP A 82 3.31 -7.02 -10.24
CA ASP A 82 3.86 -5.68 -10.46
C ASP A 82 3.70 -5.20 -11.92
N SER A 83 4.22 -4.00 -12.22
CA SER A 83 4.17 -3.41 -13.57
C SER A 83 5.00 -4.16 -14.62
N ARG A 84 5.89 -5.07 -14.20
CA ARG A 84 6.69 -5.93 -15.08
C ARG A 84 6.00 -7.27 -15.34
N GLY A 85 4.87 -7.53 -14.69
CA GLY A 85 4.16 -8.81 -14.77
C GLY A 85 4.71 -9.87 -13.81
N GLU A 86 5.59 -9.51 -12.88
CA GLU A 86 6.19 -10.42 -11.91
C GLU A 86 5.39 -10.45 -10.62
N ARG A 87 5.25 -11.63 -10.00
CA ARG A 87 4.67 -11.73 -8.66
C ARG A 87 5.73 -11.37 -7.63
N THR A 88 5.55 -10.23 -6.96
CA THR A 88 6.51 -9.68 -5.98
C THR A 88 5.80 -9.29 -4.68
N SER A 89 6.57 -9.12 -3.61
CA SER A 89 6.03 -8.62 -2.35
C SER A 89 5.75 -7.12 -2.42
N ILE A 90 4.69 -6.67 -1.76
CA ILE A 90 4.38 -5.24 -1.63
C ILE A 90 5.37 -4.51 -0.69
N PHE A 91 6.27 -5.25 -0.04
CA PHE A 91 7.32 -4.75 0.86
C PHE A 91 8.71 -4.66 0.20
N GLU A 92 8.84 -5.07 -1.07
CA GLU A 92 10.07 -5.03 -1.88
C GLU A 92 10.22 -3.74 -2.73
#